data_AF-A0A317FWZ3-F1
#
_entry.id   AF-A0A317FWZ3-F1
#
_cell.length_a   1.000
_cell.length_b   1.000
_cell.length_c   1.000
_cell.angle_alpha   90.00
_cell.angle_beta   90.00
_cell.angle_gamma   90.00
#
_symmetry.space_group_name_H-M   'P 1'
#
loop_
_entity.id
_entity.type
_entity.pdbx_description
1 polymer ?
#
loop_
_entity_poly.entity_id
_entity_poly.type
_entity_poly.pdbx_seq_one_letter_code
_entity_poly.pdbx_strand_id
1 'polypeptide(L)' 'YEMIHDKEHIHKLFESCLRDNLHSIWAGQELYRKGNSKEEFFGILEKNMQPVYDSARRQGYEIWNR' A
#
# COMPACT_ATOMS: atom_id res chain seq x y z
N TYR A 1 6.16 6.53 3.52
CA TYR A 1 4.78 6.92 3.17
C TYR A 1 4.56 8.42 3.36
N GLU A 2 5.15 9.05 4.38
CA GLU A 2 4.95 10.48 4.69
C GLU A 2 5.43 11.46 3.62
N MET A 3 6.53 11.14 2.92
CA MET A 3 7.14 12.02 1.91
C MET A 3 6.21 12.47 0.77
N ILE A 4 5.13 11.72 0.51
CA ILE A 4 4.12 12.11 -0.50
C ILE A 4 3.38 13.40 -0.09
N HIS A 5 3.38 13.75 1.21
CA HIS A 5 2.71 14.92 1.75
C HIS A 5 3.64 16.13 1.86
N ASP A 6 4.95 15.90 1.88
CA ASP A 6 5.94 16.96 2.10
C ASP A 6 6.59 17.46 0.81
N LYS A 7 6.57 16.64 -0.25
CA LYS A 7 7.26 16.93 -1.51
C LYS A 7 6.29 16.89 -2.69
N GLU A 8 6.06 18.04 -3.30
CA GLU A 8 5.11 18.20 -4.42
C GLU A 8 5.45 17.28 -5.62
N HIS A 9 6.73 17.14 -5.97
CA HIS A 9 7.12 16.26 -7.08
C HIS A 9 6.83 14.78 -6.79
N ILE A 10 6.97 14.34 -5.53
CA ILE A 10 6.61 12.98 -5.11
C ILE A 10 5.10 12.82 -5.14
N HIS A 11 4.36 13.82 -4.66
CA HIS A 11 2.90 13.82 -4.70
C HIS A 11 2.38 13.63 -6.13
N LYS A 12 2.94 14.34 -7.13
CA LYS A 12 2.57 14.19 -8.55
C LYS A 12 2.84 12.79 -9.10
N LEU A 13 4.00 12.20 -8.75
CA LEU A 13 4.32 10.82 -9.15
C LEU A 13 3.38 9.81 -8.49
N PHE A 14 3.05 10.03 -7.22
CA PHE A 14 2.09 9.22 -6.47
C PHE A 14 0.70 9.28 -7.11
N GLU A 15 0.17 10.46 -7.40
CA GLU A 15 -1.15 10.64 -8.04
C GLU A 15 -1.23 9.94 -9.41
N SER A 16 -0.17 10.02 -10.21
CA SER A 16 -0.12 9.28 -11.49
C SER A 16 -0.14 7.77 -11.28
N CYS A 17 0.59 7.26 -10.28
CA CYS A 17 0.60 5.85 -9.93
C CYS A 17 -0.75 5.40 -9.36
N LEU A 18 -1.37 6.22 -8.50
CA LEU A 18 -2.67 6.00 -7.89
C LEU A 18 -3.76 5.85 -8.95
N ARG A 19 -3.78 6.76 -9.94
CA ARG A 19 -4.75 6.75 -11.04
C ARG A 19 -4.63 5.50 -11.92
N ASP A 20 -3.40 5.09 -12.24
CA ASP A 20 -3.16 4.11 -13.31
C ASP A 20 -2.87 2.69 -12.80
N ASN A 21 -2.37 2.52 -11.56
CA ASN A 21 -1.84 1.24 -11.07
C ASN A 21 -2.46 0.78 -9.75
N LEU A 22 -3.02 1.69 -8.96
CA LEU A 22 -3.51 1.37 -7.63
C LEU A 22 -5.03 1.17 -7.67
N HIS A 23 -5.47 -0.01 -8.10
CA HIS A 23 -6.89 -0.39 -8.11
C HIS A 23 -7.49 -0.65 -6.72
N SER A 24 -6.80 -0.22 -5.67
CA SER A 24 -7.15 -0.41 -4.27
C SER A 24 -7.59 0.93 -3.69
N ILE A 25 -8.91 1.17 -3.66
CA ILE A 25 -9.53 2.39 -3.13
C ILE A 25 -9.02 2.71 -1.71
N TRP A 26 -8.85 1.67 -0.89
CA TRP A 26 -8.34 1.78 0.48
C TRP A 26 -6.92 2.38 0.56
N ALA A 27 -6.09 2.23 -0.47
CA ALA A 27 -4.72 2.67 -0.41
C ALA A 27 -4.61 4.21 -0.45
N GLY A 28 -5.45 4.89 -1.22
CA GLY A 28 -5.50 6.36 -1.21
C GLY A 28 -6.22 6.93 0.01
N GLN A 29 -7.32 6.29 0.44
CA GLN A 29 -8.20 6.81 1.50
C GLN A 29 -7.71 6.51 2.92
N GLU A 30 -7.16 5.32 3.13
CA GLU A 30 -6.77 4.82 4.44
C GLU A 30 -5.25 4.74 4.59
N LEU A 31 -4.54 4.13 3.64
CA LEU A 31 -3.11 3.85 3.79
C LEU A 31 -2.23 5.11 3.68
N TYR A 32 -2.39 5.88 2.61
CA TYR A 32 -1.61 7.08 2.31
C TYR A 32 -2.27 8.37 2.83
N ARG A 33 -3.08 8.25 3.89
CA ARG A 33 -3.75 9.38 4.53
C ARG A 33 -2.74 10.20 5.35
N LYS A 34 -2.77 11.52 5.18
CA LYS A 34 -1.92 12.43 5.96
C LYS A 34 -2.22 12.30 7.45
N GLY A 35 -1.17 12.14 8.25
CA GLY A 35 -1.26 12.02 9.71
C GLY A 35 -1.40 10.60 10.23
N ASN A 36 -1.34 9.57 9.38
CA ASN A 36 -1.21 8.19 9.85
C ASN A 36 0.11 8.00 10.62
N SER A 37 0.00 7.35 11.77
CA SER A 37 1.17 6.79 12.46
C SER A 37 1.78 5.64 11.67
N LYS A 38 3.02 5.29 12.02
CA LYS A 38 3.73 4.16 11.45
C LYS A 38 2.97 2.86 11.72
N GLU A 39 2.45 2.70 12.94
CA GLU A 39 1.70 1.54 13.39
C GLU A 39 0.39 1.38 12.60
N GLU A 40 -0.38 2.45 12.40
CA GLU A 40 -1.58 2.44 11.56
C GLU A 40 -1.23 2.11 10.11
N PHE A 41 -0.16 2.69 9.57
CA PHE A 41 0.27 2.41 8.20
C PHE A 41 0.55 0.93 7.99
N PHE A 42 1.34 0.31 8.88
CA PHE A 42 1.63 -1.12 8.79
C PHE A 42 0.40 -2.00 9.02
N GLY A 43 -0.46 -1.65 9.98
CA GLY A 43 -1.69 -2.40 10.25
C GLY A 43 -2.68 -2.38 9.09
N ILE A 44 -2.88 -1.22 8.44
CA ILE A 44 -3.74 -1.10 7.25
C ILE A 44 -3.13 -1.91 6.10
N LEU A 45 -1.82 -1.82 5.90
CA LEU A 45 -1.14 -2.56 4.84
C LEU A 45 -1.27 -4.08 5.04
N GLU A 46 -0.98 -4.58 6.25
CA GLU A 46 -1.08 -5.99 6.60
C GLU A 46 -2.50 -6.51 6.40
N LYS A 47 -3.49 -5.83 7.00
CA LYS A 47 -4.91 -6.21 6.89
C LYS A 47 -5.37 -6.36 5.44
N ASN A 48 -4.99 -5.43 4.57
CA ASN A 48 -5.45 -5.43 3.18
C ASN A 48 -4.63 -6.36 2.28
N MET A 49 -3.36 -6.64 2.61
CA MET A 49 -2.51 -7.52 1.82
C MET A 49 -2.61 -9.00 2.24
N GLN A 50 -2.98 -9.29 3.49
CA GLN A 50 -3.10 -10.67 4.01
C GLN A 50 -3.94 -11.59 3.10
N PRO A 51 -5.11 -11.17 2.56
CA PRO A 51 -5.90 -12.04 1.68
C PRO A 51 -5.17 -12.42 0.38
N VAL A 52 -4.32 -11.53 -0.14
CA VAL A 52 -3.51 -11.78 -1.34
C VAL A 52 -2.45 -12.83 -1.04
N TYR A 53 -1.74 -12.69 0.08
CA TYR A 53 -0.75 -13.67 0.54
C TYR A 53 -1.39 -15.04 0.83
N ASP A 54 -2.53 -15.06 1.51
CA ASP A 54 -3.26 -16.29 1.82
C ASP A 54 -3.74 -17.00 0.54
N SER A 55 -4.19 -16.22 -0.45
CA SER A 55 -4.59 -16.75 -1.76
C SER A 55 -3.41 -17.36 -2.50
N ALA A 56 -2.27 -16.68 -2.53
CA ALA A 56 -1.05 -17.19 -3.16
C ALA A 56 -0.59 -18.49 -2.47
N ARG A 57 -0.54 -18.50 -1.14
CA ARG A 57 -0.14 -19.69 -0.37
C ARG A 57 -1.07 -20.88 -0.60
N ARG A 58 -2.39 -20.65 -0.67
CA ARG A 58 -3.37 -21.71 -1.02
C ARG A 58 -3.19 -22.27 -2.43
N GLN A 59 -2.64 -21.47 -3.34
CA GLN A 59 -2.30 -21.91 -4.70
C GLN A 59 -0.93 -22.60 -4.79
N GLY A 60 -0.24 -22.81 -3.67
CA GLY A 60 1.06 -23.47 -3.62
C GLY A 60 2.24 -22.54 -3.89
N TYR A 61 2.03 -21.21 -3.95
CA TYR A 61 3.14 -20.27 -3.97
C TYR A 61 3.81 -20.23 -2.59
N GLU A 62 5.13 -20.19 -2.59
CA GLU A 62 5.94 -20.10 -1.39
C GLU A 62 6.67 -18.75 -1.31
N ILE A 63 7.22 -18.46 -0.14
CA ILE A 63 8.11 -17.31 0.01
C ILE A 63 9.37 -17.58 -0.79
N TRP A 64 9.72 -16.66 -1.69
CA TRP A 64 10.98 -16.73 -2.41
C TRP A 64 12.15 -16.59 -1.41
N ASN A 65 12.85 -17.69 -1.17
CA ASN A 65 14.10 -17.67 -0.42
C ASN A 65 15.25 -17.31 -1.37
N ARG A 66 16.01 -16.27 -1.04
CA ARG A 66 17.18 -15.82 -1.80
C ARG A 66 18.39 -16.72 -1.57
#